data_AF-A0A397WMI2-F1
#
_entry.id   AF-A0A397WMI2-F1
#
_cell.length_a   1.000
_cell.length_b   1.000
_cell.length_c   1.000
_cell.angle_alpha   90.00
_cell.angle_beta   90.00
_cell.angle_gamma   90.00
#
_symmetry.space_group_name_H-M   'P 1'
#
loop_
_entity.id
_entity.type
_entity.pdbx_description
1 polymer ?
#
loop_
_entity_poly.entity_id
_entity_poly.type
_entity_poly.pdbx_seq_one_letter_code
_entity_poly.pdbx_strand_id
1 'polypeptide(L)'
;MEKERKGTGRSIKLIEKSGDILISIIGIENSGKSYFLRKFTNANVEVSEIPFSTQEPAIGTIFYNGVYYQFVEIPSTFKRVYRTILSSSDFYILILDTRKDLKEQIDRVNDFCRGIVEFSLDEGNRNYLIIYNKYDDFKDTKIEELLEKIIENKDLIRVFPWNSNHAVILKKGSKIKDFIEKANKKLMEAFKYAKVTRNQKVLKAGLEFELSDLDIVEIKTKF
;
A
#
# COMPACT_ATOMS: atom_id res chain seq x y z
N MET A 1 39.35 -34.18 -0.70
CA MET A 1 38.97 -33.36 0.48
C MET A 1 38.49 -32.02 -0.02
N GLU A 2 37.18 -31.94 -0.19
CA GLU A 2 36.44 -30.77 -0.66
C GLU A 2 36.16 -29.88 0.55
N LYS A 3 36.64 -28.63 0.53
CA LYS A 3 36.38 -27.65 1.61
C LYS A 3 35.19 -26.80 1.21
N GLU A 4 34.08 -27.02 1.91
CA GLU A 4 32.85 -26.25 1.89
C GLU A 4 33.11 -24.74 2.03
N ARG A 5 32.60 -23.98 1.06
CA ARG A 5 32.46 -22.52 1.18
C ARG A 5 31.17 -22.22 1.96
N LYS A 6 31.37 -21.65 3.15
CA LYS A 6 30.33 -21.15 4.06
C LYS A 6 29.33 -20.24 3.33
N GLY A 7 28.05 -20.51 3.55
CA GLY A 7 26.92 -19.88 2.89
C GLY A 7 26.89 -18.36 3.04
N THR A 8 26.96 -17.68 1.90
CA THR A 8 26.51 -16.31 1.72
C THR A 8 25.03 -16.22 2.08
N GLY A 9 24.68 -15.31 3.00
CA GLY A 9 23.31 -15.05 3.40
C GLY A 9 22.42 -14.87 2.17
N ARG A 10 21.36 -15.68 2.10
CA ARG A 10 20.29 -15.51 1.11
C ARG A 10 19.69 -14.13 1.33
N SER A 11 20.10 -13.17 0.50
CA SER A 11 19.40 -11.91 0.33
C SER A 11 17.98 -12.29 -0.10
N ILE A 12 17.00 -12.08 0.79
CA ILE A 12 15.61 -12.08 0.34
C ILE A 12 15.56 -11.02 -0.75
N LYS A 13 15.16 -11.43 -1.95
CA LYS A 13 14.91 -10.53 -3.06
C LYS A 13 13.98 -9.45 -2.50
N LEU A 14 14.44 -8.20 -2.40
CA LEU A 14 13.58 -7.10 -1.96
C LEU A 14 12.30 -7.26 -2.77
N ILE A 15 11.15 -7.39 -2.09
CA ILE A 15 9.86 -7.34 -2.76
C ILE A 15 9.89 -6.04 -3.55
N GLU A 16 9.86 -6.14 -4.88
CA GLU A 16 9.76 -4.96 -5.71
C GLU A 16 8.44 -4.29 -5.33
N LYS A 17 8.52 -3.02 -4.91
CA LYS A 17 7.34 -2.21 -4.63
C LYS A 17 6.65 -1.96 -5.97
N SER A 18 5.84 -2.93 -6.40
CA SER A 18 5.19 -2.96 -7.70
C SER A 18 3.82 -2.28 -7.67
N GLY A 19 3.28 -2.04 -6.47
CA GLY A 19 2.09 -1.24 -6.24
C GLY A 19 2.42 0.18 -5.77
N ASP A 20 1.44 1.07 -5.89
CA ASP A 20 1.54 2.46 -5.45
C ASP A 20 1.55 2.58 -3.92
N ILE A 21 0.87 1.66 -3.24
CA ILE A 21 0.74 1.60 -1.77
C ILE A 21 0.99 0.17 -1.30
N LEU A 22 1.98 -0.01 -0.41
CA LEU A 22 2.34 -1.29 0.20
C LEU A 22 1.68 -1.43 1.58
N ILE A 23 0.93 -2.51 1.78
CA ILE A 23 0.17 -2.81 3.00
C ILE A 23 0.66 -4.12 3.60
N SER A 24 1.20 -4.08 4.82
CA SER A 24 1.57 -5.31 5.53
C SER A 24 0.43 -5.82 6.41
N ILE A 25 0.07 -7.10 6.26
CA ILE A 25 -0.91 -7.79 7.11
C ILE A 25 -0.16 -8.60 8.18
N ILE A 26 -0.43 -8.32 9.45
CA ILE A 26 0.27 -8.90 10.60
C ILE A 26 -0.75 -9.46 11.59
N GLY A 27 -0.32 -10.44 12.38
CA GLY A 27 -1.14 -11.14 13.36
C GLY A 27 -0.55 -12.50 13.69
N ILE A 28 -1.04 -13.12 14.76
CA ILE A 28 -0.56 -14.43 15.23
C ILE A 28 -1.01 -15.57 14.31
N GLU A 29 -0.53 -16.79 14.59
CA GLU A 29 -0.94 -17.99 13.85
C GLU A 29 -2.46 -18.19 13.94
N ASN A 30 -3.06 -18.60 12.82
CA ASN A 30 -4.50 -18.86 12.69
C ASN A 30 -5.42 -17.66 13.00
N SER A 31 -4.93 -16.42 12.89
CA SER A 31 -5.79 -15.23 13.02
C SER A 31 -6.60 -14.87 11.76
N GLY A 32 -6.44 -15.62 10.68
CA GLY A 32 -7.17 -15.39 9.41
C GLY A 32 -6.41 -14.56 8.37
N LYS A 33 -5.14 -14.22 8.58
CA LYS A 33 -4.31 -13.41 7.64
C LYS A 33 -4.34 -13.90 6.19
N SER A 34 -3.99 -15.18 5.96
CA SER A 34 -3.98 -15.72 4.60
C SER A 34 -5.37 -15.78 3.97
N TYR A 35 -6.42 -15.94 4.79
CA TYR A 35 -7.78 -15.90 4.28
C TYR A 35 -8.19 -14.47 3.90
N PHE A 36 -7.86 -13.47 4.72
CA PHE A 36 -8.05 -12.05 4.40
C PHE A 36 -7.40 -11.71 3.07
N LEU A 37 -6.11 -12.03 2.93
CA LEU A 37 -5.34 -11.77 1.71
C LEU A 37 -6.04 -12.40 0.51
N ARG A 38 -6.23 -13.72 0.51
CA ARG A 38 -6.86 -14.43 -0.62
C ARG A 38 -8.26 -13.91 -0.94
N LYS A 39 -9.09 -13.66 0.07
CA LYS A 39 -10.47 -13.20 -0.12
C LYS A 39 -10.51 -11.88 -0.88
N PHE A 40 -9.69 -10.92 -0.48
CA PHE A 40 -9.76 -9.57 -1.04
C PHE A 40 -8.85 -9.37 -2.26
N THR A 41 -7.74 -10.11 -2.37
CA THR A 41 -6.83 -9.98 -3.51
C THR A 41 -7.19 -10.90 -4.67
N ASN A 42 -7.77 -12.08 -4.47
CA ASN A 42 -8.17 -12.93 -5.62
C ASN A 42 -9.53 -12.57 -6.21
N ALA A 43 -10.38 -11.83 -5.48
CA ALA A 43 -11.74 -11.50 -5.93
C ALA A 43 -11.82 -10.27 -6.86
N ASN A 44 -10.79 -9.42 -6.91
CA ASN A 44 -10.84 -8.08 -7.52
C ASN A 44 -9.71 -7.81 -8.55
N VAL A 45 -9.17 -8.85 -9.21
CA VAL A 45 -8.02 -8.70 -10.10
C VAL A 45 -8.46 -8.43 -11.55
N GLU A 46 -8.28 -7.19 -12.04
CA GLU A 46 -7.85 -7.02 -13.43
C GLU A 46 -6.42 -7.56 -13.52
N VAL A 47 -6.29 -8.72 -14.16
CA VAL A 47 -5.12 -9.62 -14.15
C VAL A 47 -3.82 -8.88 -14.50
N SER A 48 -2.84 -8.93 -13.59
CA SER A 48 -1.43 -9.00 -14.00
C SER A 48 -0.86 -10.31 -13.46
N GLU A 49 -0.41 -11.17 -14.37
CA GLU A 49 0.22 -12.44 -14.04
C GLU A 49 1.59 -12.20 -13.42
N ILE A 50 1.82 -12.62 -12.17
CA ILE A 50 3.17 -12.99 -11.73
C ILE A 50 3.11 -14.30 -10.90
N PRO A 51 3.96 -15.32 -11.18
CA PRO A 51 3.77 -16.69 -10.69
C PRO A 51 4.60 -17.05 -9.43
N PHE A 52 4.05 -17.94 -8.59
CA PHE A 52 4.62 -19.00 -7.72
C PHE A 52 6.00 -18.83 -7.00
N SER A 53 6.07 -18.95 -5.65
CA SER A 53 6.32 -20.22 -4.91
C SER A 53 6.87 -20.09 -3.44
N THR A 54 6.42 -21.05 -2.63
CA THR A 54 6.82 -21.70 -1.34
C THR A 54 7.80 -21.21 -0.25
N GLN A 55 8.56 -20.10 -0.29
CA GLN A 55 9.27 -19.61 0.94
C GLN A 55 9.36 -18.08 1.06
N GLU A 56 8.39 -17.37 0.49
CA GLU A 56 8.27 -15.91 0.54
C GLU A 56 6.90 -15.53 1.13
N PRO A 57 6.77 -14.36 1.80
CA PRO A 57 5.49 -13.89 2.32
C PRO A 57 4.45 -13.87 1.20
N ALA A 58 3.20 -14.21 1.51
CA ALA A 58 2.15 -14.23 0.49
C ALA A 58 1.83 -12.79 0.05
N ILE A 59 1.76 -12.56 -1.25
CA ILE A 59 1.51 -11.24 -1.86
C ILE A 59 0.23 -11.31 -2.67
N GLY A 60 -0.56 -10.23 -2.64
CA GLY A 60 -1.68 -10.03 -3.54
C GLY A 60 -1.90 -8.55 -3.81
N THR A 61 -2.39 -8.22 -5.00
CA THR A 61 -2.56 -6.83 -5.44
C THR A 61 -3.99 -6.58 -5.86
N ILE A 62 -4.53 -5.41 -5.52
CA ILE A 62 -5.85 -4.95 -5.97
C ILE A 62 -5.65 -3.63 -6.72
N PHE A 63 -6.26 -3.49 -7.89
CA PHE A 63 -6.39 -2.21 -8.56
C PHE A 63 -7.76 -1.60 -8.22
N TYR A 64 -7.75 -0.45 -7.54
CA TYR A 64 -8.99 0.20 -7.11
C TYR A 64 -8.85 1.72 -7.19
N ASN A 65 -9.82 2.39 -7.81
CA ASN A 65 -9.86 3.85 -8.00
C ASN A 65 -8.52 4.42 -8.51
N GLY A 66 -7.93 3.74 -9.49
CA GLY A 66 -6.68 4.16 -10.14
C GLY A 66 -5.42 3.87 -9.36
N VAL A 67 -5.46 3.06 -8.30
CA VAL A 67 -4.32 2.81 -7.41
C VAL A 67 -4.09 1.31 -7.28
N TYR A 68 -2.83 0.88 -7.42
CA TYR A 68 -2.41 -0.49 -7.10
C TYR A 68 -2.06 -0.61 -5.62
N TYR A 69 -2.90 -1.31 -4.86
CA TYR A 69 -2.65 -1.65 -3.46
C TYR A 69 -2.02 -3.03 -3.37
N GLN A 70 -0.75 -3.09 -2.97
CA GLN A 70 0.00 -4.33 -2.79
C GLN A 70 -0.09 -4.77 -1.33
N PHE A 71 -0.73 -5.90 -1.09
CA PHE A 71 -0.81 -6.53 0.22
C PHE A 71 0.27 -7.58 0.38
N VAL A 72 0.94 -7.58 1.53
CA VAL A 72 1.94 -8.60 1.89
C VAL A 72 1.58 -9.18 3.25
N GLU A 73 1.34 -10.48 3.30
CA GLU A 73 1.15 -11.20 4.56
C GLU A 73 2.49 -11.47 5.23
N ILE A 74 2.66 -10.98 6.46
CA ILE A 74 3.84 -11.23 7.27
C ILE A 74 3.66 -12.54 8.06
N PRO A 75 4.54 -13.55 7.87
CA PRO A 75 4.42 -14.81 8.58
C PRO A 75 4.58 -14.66 10.10
N SER A 76 3.73 -15.35 10.86
CA SER A 76 3.73 -15.32 12.34
C SER A 76 4.97 -15.94 12.99
N THR A 77 5.84 -16.55 12.19
CA THR A 77 7.19 -16.96 12.62
C THR A 77 8.06 -15.78 13.06
N PHE A 78 7.68 -14.55 12.71
CA PHE A 78 8.30 -13.30 13.18
C PHE A 78 9.83 -13.27 13.06
N LYS A 79 10.34 -13.90 12.00
CA LYS A 79 11.77 -13.87 11.68
C LYS A 79 12.17 -12.44 11.32
N ARG A 80 13.35 -12.01 11.81
CA ARG A 80 13.91 -10.67 11.55
C ARG A 80 13.92 -10.27 10.08
N VAL A 81 14.04 -11.24 9.19
CA VAL A 81 14.11 -11.01 7.74
C VAL A 81 12.85 -10.34 7.17
N TYR A 82 11.68 -10.55 7.79
CA TYR A 82 10.43 -9.90 7.36
C TYR A 82 10.32 -8.45 7.85
N ARG A 83 11.18 -8.01 8.78
CA ARG A 83 11.18 -6.62 9.26
C ARG A 83 11.54 -5.63 8.16
N THR A 84 12.35 -6.02 7.18
CA THR A 84 12.67 -5.17 6.03
C THR A 84 11.42 -4.81 5.22
N ILE A 85 10.49 -5.75 5.09
CA ILE A 85 9.21 -5.54 4.40
C ILE A 85 8.32 -4.63 5.25
N LEU A 86 8.23 -4.91 6.55
CA LEU A 86 7.50 -4.06 7.49
C LEU A 86 7.97 -2.60 7.38
N SER A 87 9.27 -2.36 7.48
CA SER A 87 9.85 -1.01 7.38
C SER A 87 9.59 -0.30 6.06
N SER A 88 9.27 -1.04 4.99
CA SER A 88 8.98 -0.48 3.67
C SER A 88 7.48 -0.22 3.45
N SER A 89 6.62 -0.68 4.38
CA SER A 89 5.17 -0.61 4.24
C SER A 89 4.65 0.80 4.46
N ASP A 90 3.69 1.21 3.64
CA ASP A 90 3.03 2.51 3.77
C ASP A 90 1.91 2.44 4.82
N PHE A 91 1.29 1.27 5.01
CA PHE A 91 0.20 1.05 5.97
C PHE A 91 0.26 -0.37 6.55
N TYR A 92 -0.33 -0.58 7.73
CA TYR A 92 -0.36 -1.89 8.40
C TYR A 92 -1.79 -2.31 8.74
N ILE A 93 -2.08 -3.60 8.60
CA ILE A 93 -3.33 -4.20 9.08
C ILE A 93 -2.95 -5.24 10.13
N LEU A 94 -3.42 -5.04 11.37
CA LEU A 94 -3.31 -6.04 12.42
C LEU A 94 -4.61 -6.84 12.50
N ILE A 95 -4.54 -8.15 12.32
CA ILE A 95 -5.68 -9.05 12.47
C ILE A 95 -5.56 -9.79 13.80
N LEU A 96 -6.54 -9.56 14.67
CA LEU A 96 -6.65 -10.17 15.99
C LEU A 96 -7.72 -11.26 16.00
N ASP A 97 -7.40 -12.42 16.57
CA ASP A 97 -8.39 -13.47 16.83
C ASP A 97 -9.08 -13.20 18.17
N THR A 98 -10.37 -12.88 18.12
CA THR A 98 -11.21 -12.57 19.29
C THR A 98 -11.45 -13.75 20.23
N ARG A 99 -11.10 -14.97 19.83
CA ARG A 99 -11.19 -16.18 20.67
C ARG A 99 -9.96 -16.39 21.55
N LYS A 100 -8.93 -15.57 21.37
CA LYS A 100 -7.66 -15.60 22.10
C LYS A 100 -7.47 -14.29 22.85
N ASP A 101 -6.53 -14.26 23.80
CA ASP A 101 -6.23 -13.04 24.54
C ASP A 101 -5.72 -11.95 23.58
N LEU A 102 -6.43 -10.81 23.53
CA LEU A 102 -6.11 -9.73 22.60
C LEU A 102 -4.83 -9.00 22.99
N LYS A 103 -4.57 -8.86 24.29
CA LYS A 103 -3.41 -8.14 24.80
C LYS A 103 -2.13 -8.92 24.52
N GLU A 104 -2.12 -10.23 24.80
CA GLU A 104 -1.01 -11.12 24.50
C GLU A 104 -0.68 -11.12 23.00
N GLN A 105 -1.70 -11.11 22.15
CA GLN A 105 -1.53 -10.99 20.70
C GLN A 105 -0.84 -9.70 20.29
N ILE A 106 -1.31 -8.56 20.83
CA ILE A 106 -0.74 -7.23 20.55
C ILE A 106 0.70 -7.16 21.06
N ASP A 107 0.95 -7.58 22.30
CA ASP A 107 2.29 -7.56 22.90
C ASP A 107 3.28 -8.37 22.07
N ARG A 108 2.90 -9.60 21.67
CA ARG A 108 3.73 -10.46 20.81
C ARG A 108 4.02 -9.83 19.45
N VAL A 109 3.02 -9.18 18.83
CA VAL A 109 3.21 -8.49 17.53
C VAL A 109 4.08 -7.25 17.70
N ASN A 110 3.86 -6.44 18.74
CA ASN A 110 4.62 -5.23 19.02
C ASN A 110 6.08 -5.53 19.30
N ASP A 111 6.39 -6.63 19.99
CA ASP A 111 7.76 -7.08 20.19
C ASP A 111 8.50 -7.33 18.88
N PHE A 112 7.82 -7.93 17.90
CA PHE A 112 8.38 -8.15 16.57
C PHE A 112 8.51 -6.85 15.77
N CYS A 113 7.48 -5.99 15.84
CA CYS A 113 7.37 -4.73 15.11
C CYS A 113 8.13 -3.56 15.76
N ARG A 114 8.79 -3.78 16.90
CA ARG A 114 9.45 -2.75 17.72
C ARG A 114 10.35 -1.83 16.90
N GLY A 115 10.10 -0.53 16.97
CA GLY A 115 10.82 0.50 16.21
C GLY A 115 10.38 0.66 14.77
N ILE A 116 9.27 0.03 14.36
CA ILE A 116 8.64 0.18 13.04
C ILE A 116 7.21 0.68 13.20
N VAL A 117 6.38 -0.06 13.96
CA VAL A 117 5.00 0.29 14.28
C VAL A 117 4.64 -0.31 15.64
N GLU A 118 3.85 0.42 16.43
CA GLU A 118 3.35 -0.02 17.73
C GLU A 118 1.82 0.04 17.69
N PHE A 119 1.20 -1.12 17.83
CA PHE A 119 -0.25 -1.27 17.82
C PHE A 119 -0.79 -1.09 19.24
N SER A 120 -1.78 -0.21 19.39
CA SER A 120 -2.62 -0.12 20.57
C SER A 120 -4.09 -0.18 20.16
N LEU A 121 -4.94 -0.51 21.14
CA LEU A 121 -6.40 -0.52 20.97
C LEU A 121 -7.01 0.88 20.92
N ASP A 122 -6.19 1.93 21.08
CA ASP A 122 -6.65 3.31 21.05
C ASP A 122 -7.07 3.69 19.63
N GLU A 123 -8.13 4.48 19.55
CA GLU A 123 -8.64 4.98 18.28
C GLU A 123 -7.78 6.13 17.72
N GLY A 124 -7.84 6.34 16.40
CA GLY A 124 -7.24 7.52 15.75
C GLY A 124 -5.83 7.33 15.19
N ASN A 125 -5.27 6.12 15.21
CA ASN A 125 -4.00 5.86 14.55
C ASN A 125 -4.14 5.93 13.02
N ARG A 126 -3.30 6.74 12.36
CA ARG A 126 -3.32 6.93 10.90
C ARG A 126 -2.46 5.91 10.12
N ASN A 127 -1.66 5.12 10.82
CA ASN A 127 -0.67 4.24 10.19
C ASN A 127 -1.12 2.78 10.13
N TYR A 128 -2.11 2.39 10.92
CA TYR A 128 -2.62 1.03 10.91
C TYR A 128 -4.14 0.94 11.12
N LEU A 129 -4.68 -0.23 10.79
CA LEU A 129 -6.04 -0.65 11.13
C LEU A 129 -5.99 -1.96 11.91
N ILE A 130 -6.82 -2.08 12.96
CA ILE A 130 -7.03 -3.34 13.67
C ILE A 130 -8.34 -3.97 13.18
N ILE A 131 -8.27 -5.22 12.77
CA ILE A 131 -9.42 -6.03 12.36
C ILE A 131 -9.61 -7.15 13.38
N TYR A 132 -10.78 -7.18 14.00
CA TYR A 132 -11.19 -8.24 14.91
C TYR A 132 -11.83 -9.36 14.12
N ASN A 133 -11.19 -10.53 14.12
CA ASN A 133 -11.69 -11.71 13.44
C ASN A 133 -12.20 -12.73 14.46
N LYS A 134 -13.36 -13.33 14.16
CA LYS A 134 -14.01 -14.35 15.01
C LYS A 134 -14.21 -15.68 14.29
N TYR A 135 -14.54 -15.64 13.00
CA TYR A 135 -14.97 -16.81 12.22
C TYR A 135 -14.25 -16.99 10.88
N ASP A 136 -13.15 -16.27 10.64
CA ASP A 136 -12.38 -16.35 9.39
C ASP A 136 -13.23 -16.11 8.14
N ASP A 137 -14.27 -15.27 8.21
CA ASP A 137 -15.16 -15.03 7.06
C ASP A 137 -15.19 -13.57 6.59
N PHE A 138 -14.68 -12.61 7.38
CA PHE A 138 -14.57 -11.17 7.05
C PHE A 138 -15.79 -10.61 6.30
N LYS A 139 -17.02 -11.04 6.66
CA LYS A 139 -18.23 -10.69 5.92
C LYS A 139 -18.56 -9.20 6.02
N ASP A 140 -18.31 -8.62 7.18
CA ASP A 140 -18.57 -7.21 7.45
C ASP A 140 -17.44 -6.29 6.99
N THR A 141 -16.33 -6.86 6.50
CA THR A 141 -15.21 -6.07 5.99
C THR A 141 -15.43 -5.71 4.53
N LYS A 142 -15.64 -4.41 4.29
CA LYS A 142 -15.68 -3.81 2.95
C LYS A 142 -14.30 -3.30 2.59
N ILE A 143 -13.66 -3.93 1.60
CA ILE A 143 -12.28 -3.61 1.25
C ILE A 143 -12.18 -2.21 0.65
N GLU A 144 -13.16 -1.78 -0.12
CA GLU A 144 -13.23 -0.46 -0.75
C GLU A 144 -13.19 0.66 0.29
N GLU A 145 -14.00 0.54 1.35
CA GLU A 145 -14.01 1.50 2.46
C GLU A 145 -12.66 1.53 3.20
N LEU A 146 -12.00 0.37 3.33
CA LEU A 146 -10.66 0.29 3.92
C LEU A 146 -9.63 0.99 3.05
N LEU A 147 -9.66 0.79 1.73
CA LEU A 147 -8.73 1.41 0.78
C LEU A 147 -8.90 2.94 0.75
N GLU A 148 -10.13 3.45 0.73
CA GLU A 148 -10.40 4.89 0.82
C GLU A 148 -9.90 5.49 2.15
N LYS A 149 -10.10 4.78 3.28
CA LYS A 149 -9.55 5.20 4.58
C LYS A 149 -8.03 5.28 4.58
N ILE A 150 -7.33 4.42 3.83
CA ILE A 150 -5.86 4.49 3.72
C ILE A 150 -5.44 5.79 3.01
N ILE A 151 -6.13 6.16 1.92
CA ILE A 151 -5.88 7.41 1.20
C ILE A 151 -6.09 8.61 2.15
N GLU A 152 -7.20 8.64 2.86
CA GLU A 152 -7.54 9.70 3.82
C GLU A 152 -6.53 9.78 4.97
N ASN A 153 -6.29 8.69 5.69
CA ASN A 153 -5.41 8.64 6.86
C ASN A 153 -3.98 9.06 6.53
N LYS A 154 -3.54 8.80 5.30
CA LYS A 154 -2.19 9.12 4.84
C LYS A 154 -2.11 10.48 4.17
N ASP A 155 -3.18 11.28 4.17
CA ASP A 155 -3.26 12.57 3.50
C ASP A 155 -2.77 12.46 2.04
N LEU A 156 -3.21 11.41 1.34
CA LEU A 156 -2.86 11.14 -0.05
C LEU A 156 -3.93 11.70 -0.98
N ILE A 157 -3.51 12.07 -2.20
CA ILE A 157 -4.38 12.46 -3.29
C ILE A 157 -4.03 11.65 -4.54
N ARG A 158 -5.04 11.26 -5.29
CA ARG A 158 -4.96 10.54 -6.56
C ARG A 158 -5.12 11.54 -7.69
N VAL A 159 -4.05 11.77 -8.45
CA VAL A 159 -4.10 12.70 -9.58
C VAL A 159 -3.93 11.91 -10.86
N PHE A 160 -4.90 11.99 -11.75
CA PHE A 160 -4.95 11.19 -12.97
C PHE A 160 -4.32 11.94 -14.13
N PRO A 161 -3.37 11.35 -14.88
CA PRO A 161 -3.05 11.81 -16.21
C PRO A 161 -4.29 11.73 -17.10
N TRP A 162 -4.55 12.73 -17.94
CA TRP A 162 -5.73 12.78 -18.81
C TRP A 162 -5.91 11.57 -19.76
N ASN A 163 -4.84 10.83 -20.01
CA ASN A 163 -4.77 9.68 -20.90
C ASN A 163 -4.52 8.35 -20.16
N SER A 164 -4.74 8.30 -18.84
CA SER A 164 -4.48 7.12 -18.02
C SER A 164 -5.55 6.97 -16.94
N ASN A 165 -5.96 5.71 -16.70
CA ASN A 165 -6.78 5.35 -15.55
C ASN A 165 -5.95 5.02 -14.30
N HIS A 166 -4.61 4.95 -14.43
CA HIS A 166 -3.69 4.80 -13.30
C HIS A 166 -3.31 6.18 -12.77
N ALA A 167 -3.60 6.40 -11.49
CA ALA A 167 -3.37 7.65 -10.79
C ALA A 167 -1.93 7.76 -10.31
N VAL A 168 -1.43 9.00 -10.29
CA VAL A 168 -0.20 9.35 -9.61
C VAL A 168 -0.56 9.71 -8.17
N ILE A 169 -0.11 8.88 -7.22
CA ILE A 169 -0.31 9.14 -5.80
C ILE A 169 0.59 10.29 -5.33
N LEU A 170 0.02 11.35 -4.78
CA LEU A 170 0.74 12.49 -4.22
C LEU A 170 0.29 12.76 -2.79
N LYS A 171 1.00 13.64 -2.07
CA LYS A 171 0.56 14.11 -0.76
C LYS A 171 -0.39 15.28 -0.94
N LYS A 172 -1.33 15.44 -0.02
CA LYS A 172 -2.16 16.64 0.06
C LYS A 172 -1.26 17.88 0.15
N GLY A 173 -1.62 18.93 -0.61
CA GLY A 173 -0.78 20.11 -0.79
C GLY A 173 0.21 20.02 -1.97
N SER A 174 0.31 18.86 -2.64
CA SER A 174 1.13 18.74 -3.84
C SER A 174 0.62 19.59 -5.00
N LYS A 175 1.55 20.03 -5.83
CA LYS A 175 1.35 20.94 -6.95
C LYS A 175 1.59 20.25 -8.28
N ILE A 176 1.28 20.95 -9.38
CA ILE A 176 1.50 20.44 -10.74
C ILE A 176 2.95 20.05 -11.00
N LYS A 177 3.92 20.78 -10.44
CA LYS A 177 5.33 20.38 -10.55
C LYS A 177 5.61 19.00 -9.94
N ASP A 178 5.04 18.70 -8.77
CA ASP A 178 5.24 17.42 -8.07
C ASP A 178 4.62 16.27 -8.88
N PHE A 179 3.46 16.53 -9.49
CA PHE A 179 2.84 15.60 -10.44
C PHE A 179 3.74 15.31 -11.64
N ILE A 180 4.31 16.34 -12.28
CA ILE A 180 5.20 16.15 -13.43
C ILE A 180 6.47 15.40 -13.02
N GLU A 181 7.09 15.76 -11.91
CA GLU A 181 8.30 15.10 -11.41
C GLU A 181 8.08 13.62 -11.17
N LYS A 182 6.94 13.26 -10.56
CA LYS A 182 6.60 11.87 -10.26
C LYS A 182 6.14 11.09 -11.49
N ALA A 183 5.33 11.71 -12.36
CA ALA A 183 4.74 11.03 -13.53
C ALA A 183 5.74 10.90 -14.69
N ASN A 184 6.33 12.02 -15.11
CA ASN A 184 7.31 12.07 -16.19
C ASN A 184 8.10 13.39 -16.14
N LYS A 185 9.21 13.38 -15.41
CA LYS A 185 10.09 14.56 -15.22
C LYS A 185 10.54 15.24 -16.52
N LYS A 186 10.58 14.52 -17.65
CA LYS A 186 10.98 15.08 -18.96
C LYS A 186 10.01 16.17 -19.45
N LEU A 187 8.75 16.13 -19.02
CA LEU A 187 7.75 17.13 -19.40
C LEU A 187 8.00 18.49 -18.75
N MET A 188 8.85 18.57 -17.72
CA MET A 188 9.12 19.82 -17.00
C MET A 188 9.76 20.89 -17.91
N GLU A 189 10.73 20.50 -18.72
CA GLU A 189 11.47 21.41 -19.61
C GLU A 189 10.55 22.02 -20.70
N ALA A 190 9.64 21.18 -21.21
CA ALA A 190 8.70 21.56 -22.26
C ALA A 190 7.39 22.16 -21.73
N PHE A 191 7.18 22.26 -20.41
CA PHE A 191 5.92 22.70 -19.81
C PHE A 191 5.53 24.11 -20.25
N LYS A 192 4.29 24.29 -20.72
CA LYS A 192 3.68 25.59 -21.04
C LYS A 192 2.59 25.96 -20.03
N TYR A 193 1.66 25.05 -19.79
CA TYR A 193 0.61 25.12 -18.77
C TYR A 193 -0.02 23.73 -18.61
N ALA A 194 -0.88 23.55 -17.62
CA ALA A 194 -1.71 22.36 -17.49
C ALA A 194 -3.20 22.73 -17.60
N LYS A 195 -4.01 21.80 -18.10
CA LYS A 195 -5.45 21.81 -17.85
C LYS A 195 -5.75 20.84 -16.71
N VAL A 196 -6.38 21.34 -15.66
CA VAL A 196 -6.83 20.54 -14.53
C VAL A 196 -8.34 20.44 -14.59
N THR A 197 -8.86 19.22 -14.73
CA THR A 197 -10.30 18.96 -14.65
C THR A 197 -10.65 18.55 -13.23
N ARG A 198 -11.47 19.36 -12.56
CA ARG A 198 -11.97 19.11 -11.20
C ARG A 198 -13.48 19.30 -11.20
N ASN A 199 -14.23 18.28 -10.77
CA ASN A 199 -15.70 18.32 -10.74
C ASN A 199 -16.30 18.85 -12.05
N GLN A 200 -15.85 18.30 -13.19
CA GLN A 200 -16.25 18.68 -14.57
C GLN A 200 -15.86 20.11 -15.02
N LYS A 201 -15.20 20.90 -14.17
CA LYS A 201 -14.66 22.22 -14.54
C LYS A 201 -13.20 22.09 -14.97
N VAL A 202 -12.86 22.72 -16.09
CA VAL A 202 -11.49 22.76 -16.60
C VAL A 202 -10.83 24.08 -16.21
N LEU A 203 -9.72 24.00 -15.51
CA LEU A 203 -8.92 25.12 -15.05
C LEU A 203 -7.58 25.15 -15.78
N LYS A 204 -7.18 26.32 -16.27
CA LYS A 204 -5.82 26.52 -16.79
C LYS A 204 -4.90 26.85 -15.63
N ALA A 205 -3.84 26.07 -15.44
CA ALA A 205 -3.00 26.14 -14.26
C ALA A 205 -1.50 26.16 -14.59
N GLY A 206 -0.72 26.84 -13.74
CA GLY A 206 0.75 26.84 -13.77
C GLY A 206 1.33 25.80 -12.80
N LEU A 207 2.67 25.72 -12.76
CA LEU A 207 3.39 24.73 -11.94
C LEU A 207 3.07 24.76 -10.44
N GLU A 208 2.76 25.95 -9.91
CA GLU A 208 2.51 26.15 -8.48
C GLU A 208 1.06 25.93 -8.06
N PHE A 209 0.16 25.58 -9.00
CA PHE A 209 -1.23 25.28 -8.69
C PHE A 209 -1.34 24.01 -7.84
N GLU A 210 -2.10 24.10 -6.75
CA GLU A 210 -2.31 22.99 -5.82
C GLU A 210 -3.38 22.02 -6.34
N LEU A 211 -3.01 20.74 -6.37
CA LEU A 211 -3.86 19.65 -6.83
C LEU A 211 -4.75 19.14 -5.69
N SER A 212 -5.86 18.51 -6.07
CA SER A 212 -6.78 17.85 -5.14
C SER A 212 -6.99 16.41 -5.56
N ASP A 213 -7.54 15.61 -4.64
CA ASP A 213 -7.88 14.22 -4.92
C ASP A 213 -8.85 14.14 -6.12
N LEU A 214 -8.60 13.15 -6.98
CA LEU A 214 -9.34 12.88 -8.22
C LEU A 214 -9.20 13.93 -9.32
N ASP A 215 -8.29 14.90 -9.19
CA ASP A 215 -7.98 15.81 -10.29
C ASP A 215 -7.47 15.05 -11.53
N ILE A 216 -7.92 15.47 -12.72
CA ILE A 216 -7.38 14.98 -13.99
C ILE A 216 -6.49 16.07 -14.60
N VAL A 217 -5.24 15.74 -14.91
CA VAL A 217 -4.21 16.67 -15.39
C VAL A 217 -3.80 16.36 -16.82
N GLU A 218 -3.98 17.34 -17.71
CA GLU A 218 -3.45 17.36 -19.06
C GLU A 218 -2.29 18.37 -19.16
N ILE A 219 -1.07 17.88 -19.35
CA ILE A 219 0.10 18.75 -19.55
C ILE A 219 0.13 19.25 -20.98
N LYS A 220 0.25 20.58 -21.16
CA LYS A 220 0.45 21.21 -22.47
C LYS A 220 1.88 21.71 -22.60
N THR A 221 2.52 21.32 -23.69
CA THR A 221 3.90 21.66 -24.00
C THR A 221 4.02 22.95 -24.80
N LYS A 222 5.23 23.51 -24.84
CA LYS A 222 5.57 24.70 -25.63
C LYS A 222 5.60 24.42 -27.14
N PHE A 223 5.74 23.16 -27.50
CA PHE A 223 5.76 22.63 -28.86
C PHE A 223 4.49 21.84 -29.14
#